data_AF-B8CW82-F1
#
_entry.id   AF-B8CW82-F1
#
_cell.length_a   1.000
_cell.length_b   1.000
_cell.length_c   1.000
_cell.angle_alpha   90.00
_cell.angle_beta   90.00
_cell.angle_gamma   90.00
#
_symmetry.space_group_name_H-M   'P 1'
#
loop_
_entity.id
_entity.type
_entity.pdbx_description
1 polymer ?
#
loop_
_entity_poly.entity_id
_entity_poly.type
_entity_poly.pdbx_seq_one_letter_code
_entity_poly.pdbx_strand_id
1 'polypeptide(L)'
;MFLILKLNKKIIGLLLGGIVLATLLYFSLHSIPTNTKDMVFKVVVDPGHGSIDTGTHHGNIFEKDINLEIARHLVDELKKVNIIPIMTRNEDKLYQNDRNKDLKHRPEIAREYQADLFISIHINNFPTSQPSGSQVFYKPDSSESKELAKYIHEELVMIRQENNRSLSKGNYYVLKQSPCPAVLIEAGFISNPVDRKKLTDPEYQKNLARAITKGIINYLQSSFGNPEKPTTDGTPTIKKDKKGMFTYYIGTYNGAMFLVRKELSYPTAVLLNKKYSGLKLNEIMAIHALNQLKTSPDGLVSPLPKGTRIKSLTVKRNVAVVNFSRELKENFKGGGGLENYTVEAITRTLFSVPGIEAIDILIEGETNQTIGGHIILNRIIKD
;
A
#
# COMPACT_ATOMS: atom_id res chain seq x y z
N MET A 1 42.74 -46.70 22.06
CA MET A 1 41.66 -47.71 22.21
C MET A 1 40.32 -47.02 21.94
N PHE A 2 39.75 -47.17 20.74
CA PHE A 2 38.44 -46.58 20.42
C PHE A 2 37.32 -47.50 20.92
N LEU A 3 36.52 -47.02 21.88
CA LEU A 3 35.44 -47.78 22.48
C LEU A 3 34.20 -47.74 21.58
N ILE A 4 34.03 -48.74 20.72
CA ILE A 4 32.82 -48.86 19.88
C ILE A 4 31.65 -49.33 20.75
N LEU A 5 30.88 -48.38 21.28
CA LEU A 5 29.62 -48.65 21.97
C LEU A 5 28.59 -49.25 21.00
N LYS A 6 28.35 -50.56 21.11
CA LYS A 6 27.22 -51.23 20.44
C LYS A 6 25.89 -50.78 21.09
N LEU A 7 25.33 -49.66 20.64
CA LEU A 7 23.99 -49.26 21.05
C LEU A 7 22.95 -50.31 20.63
N ASN A 8 22.03 -50.60 21.54
CA ASN A 8 20.93 -51.54 21.33
C ASN A 8 20.03 -51.04 20.17
N LYS A 9 19.66 -51.92 19.24
CA LYS A 9 18.75 -51.61 18.11
C LYS A 9 17.43 -50.96 18.56
N LYS A 10 16.91 -51.30 19.75
CA LYS A 10 15.71 -50.65 20.32
C LYS A 10 15.97 -49.17 20.69
N ILE A 11 17.15 -48.85 21.22
CA ILE A 11 17.53 -47.46 21.57
C ILE A 11 17.76 -46.65 20.29
N ILE A 12 18.40 -47.23 19.28
CA ILE A 12 18.58 -46.60 17.96
C ILE A 12 17.21 -46.31 17.31
N GLY A 13 16.27 -47.26 17.38
CA GLY A 13 14.89 -47.07 16.89
C GLY A 13 14.14 -45.96 17.62
N LEU A 14 14.26 -45.88 18.96
CA LEU A 14 13.66 -44.80 19.75
C LEU A 14 14.27 -43.42 19.44
N LEU A 15 15.59 -43.34 19.26
CA LEU A 15 16.27 -42.09 18.89
C LEU A 15 15.87 -41.64 17.48
N LEU A 16 15.83 -42.55 16.50
CA LEU A 16 15.36 -42.24 15.14
C LEU A 16 13.88 -41.82 15.13
N GLY A 17 13.02 -42.53 15.86
CA GLY A 17 11.61 -42.16 16.02
C GLY A 17 11.42 -40.79 16.67
N GLY A 18 12.21 -40.50 17.71
CA GLY A 18 12.25 -39.18 18.37
C GLY A 18 12.72 -38.07 17.44
N ILE A 19 13.76 -38.30 16.64
CA ILE A 19 14.25 -37.35 15.63
C ILE A 19 13.18 -37.12 14.55
N VAL A 20 12.56 -38.16 14.01
CA VAL A 20 11.49 -38.03 13.00
C VAL A 20 10.29 -37.28 13.58
N LEU A 21 9.85 -37.61 14.80
CA LEU A 21 8.75 -36.92 15.47
C LEU A 21 9.07 -35.46 15.78
N ALA A 22 10.29 -35.16 16.26
CA ALA A 22 10.77 -33.80 16.49
C ALA A 22 10.90 -33.02 15.17
N THR A 23 11.28 -33.67 14.07
CA THR A 23 11.37 -33.06 12.74
C THR A 23 9.98 -32.79 12.17
N LEU A 24 9.01 -33.69 12.36
CA LEU A 24 7.61 -33.48 11.98
C LEU A 24 6.93 -32.39 12.83
N LEU A 25 7.18 -32.36 14.14
CA LEU A 25 6.76 -31.27 15.02
C LEU A 25 7.42 -29.94 14.62
N TYR A 26 8.71 -29.95 14.31
CA TYR A 26 9.41 -28.77 13.80
C TYR A 26 8.76 -28.28 12.49
N PHE A 27 8.52 -29.17 11.52
CA PHE A 27 7.83 -28.81 10.27
C PHE A 27 6.36 -28.42 10.47
N SER A 28 5.65 -28.91 11.49
CA SER A 28 4.26 -28.50 11.80
C SER A 28 4.19 -27.18 12.56
N LEU A 29 5.21 -26.86 13.36
CA LEU A 29 5.37 -25.57 14.05
C LEU A 29 5.98 -24.48 13.15
N HIS A 30 6.70 -24.86 12.10
CA HIS A 30 7.37 -23.96 11.15
C HIS A 30 6.82 -24.09 9.71
N SER A 31 5.73 -24.83 9.50
CA SER A 31 4.99 -24.82 8.24
C SER A 31 4.40 -23.44 8.05
N ILE A 32 4.98 -22.68 7.12
CA ILE A 32 4.46 -21.39 6.68
C ILE A 32 3.01 -21.62 6.23
N PRO A 33 2.02 -20.85 6.73
CA PRO A 33 0.65 -20.98 6.28
C PRO A 33 0.59 -20.74 4.77
N THR A 34 0.18 -21.77 4.02
CA THR A 34 0.18 -21.79 2.55
C THR A 34 -1.00 -21.03 1.92
N ASN A 35 -1.78 -20.32 2.72
CA ASN A 35 -2.96 -19.58 2.28
C ASN A 35 -2.72 -18.07 2.28
N THR A 36 -2.13 -17.54 1.21
CA THR A 36 -1.94 -16.09 0.98
C THR A 36 -3.24 -15.34 0.63
N LYS A 37 -4.42 -15.96 0.83
CA LYS A 37 -5.72 -15.29 0.69
C LYS A 37 -6.04 -14.35 1.85
N ASP A 38 -5.43 -14.59 3.01
CA ASP A 38 -5.66 -13.81 4.20
C ASP A 38 -4.70 -12.59 4.23
N MET A 39 -5.25 -11.41 4.52
CA MET A 39 -4.56 -10.24 5.14
C MET A 39 -3.88 -9.14 4.28
N VAL A 40 -4.65 -8.45 3.44
CA VAL A 40 -4.41 -7.00 3.23
C VAL A 40 -5.76 -6.31 3.31
N PHE A 41 -5.82 -5.09 3.86
CA PHE A 41 -7.08 -4.35 3.99
C PHE A 41 -7.61 -3.97 2.60
N LYS A 42 -8.78 -4.46 2.23
CA LYS A 42 -9.37 -4.33 0.90
C LYS A 42 -10.51 -3.30 0.90
N VAL A 43 -10.43 -2.34 0.01
CA VAL A 43 -11.48 -1.34 -0.19
C VAL A 43 -12.00 -1.47 -1.61
N VAL A 44 -13.28 -1.82 -1.77
CA VAL A 44 -13.94 -1.67 -3.06
C VAL A 44 -14.22 -0.20 -3.30
N VAL A 45 -13.74 0.30 -4.44
CA VAL A 45 -14.01 1.65 -4.95
C VAL A 45 -14.99 1.51 -6.10
N ASP A 46 -16.17 2.10 -5.94
CA ASP A 46 -17.31 1.93 -6.83
C ASP A 46 -17.65 3.26 -7.53
N PRO A 47 -17.02 3.59 -8.68
CA PRO A 47 -17.42 4.74 -9.47
C PRO A 47 -18.80 4.50 -10.09
N GLY A 48 -19.81 5.21 -9.60
CA GLY A 48 -21.20 5.09 -10.03
C GLY A 48 -21.38 5.26 -11.55
N HIS A 49 -22.46 4.68 -12.08
CA HIS A 49 -22.84 4.76 -13.50
C HIS A 49 -21.80 4.15 -14.46
N GLY A 50 -21.89 4.40 -15.77
CA GLY A 50 -21.00 3.88 -16.81
C GLY A 50 -21.72 3.56 -18.13
N SER A 51 -20.99 3.59 -19.24
CA SER A 51 -21.48 3.33 -20.60
C SER A 51 -22.75 4.14 -20.93
N ILE A 52 -23.85 3.44 -21.24
CA ILE A 52 -25.20 3.99 -21.51
C ILE A 52 -25.89 4.61 -20.29
N ASP A 53 -25.47 4.26 -19.07
CA ASP A 53 -25.89 4.97 -17.86
C ASP A 53 -24.92 6.13 -17.65
N THR A 54 -25.30 7.33 -18.06
CA THR A 54 -24.47 8.53 -17.92
C THR A 54 -24.47 9.10 -16.50
N GLY A 55 -25.41 8.67 -15.66
CA GLY A 55 -25.77 9.39 -14.44
C GLY A 55 -26.39 10.75 -14.75
N THR A 56 -26.25 11.70 -13.82
CA THR A 56 -26.59 13.10 -14.10
C THR A 56 -25.59 13.76 -15.07
N HIS A 57 -25.97 14.86 -15.69
CA HIS A 57 -25.10 15.60 -16.60
C HIS A 57 -25.44 17.10 -16.64
N HIS A 58 -24.50 17.91 -17.12
CA HIS A 58 -24.71 19.32 -17.45
C HIS A 58 -24.00 19.65 -18.77
N GLY A 59 -24.75 19.75 -19.85
CA GLY A 59 -24.18 19.78 -21.20
C GLY A 59 -23.39 18.49 -21.47
N ASN A 60 -22.15 18.62 -21.91
CA ASN A 60 -21.26 17.49 -22.20
C ASN A 60 -20.43 17.00 -20.99
N ILE A 61 -20.79 17.42 -19.77
CA ILE A 61 -20.13 16.98 -18.54
C ILE A 61 -21.03 15.93 -17.89
N PHE A 62 -20.58 14.66 -17.85
CA PHE A 62 -21.34 13.54 -17.32
C PHE A 62 -20.81 13.08 -15.96
N GLU A 63 -21.71 12.68 -15.07
CA GLU A 63 -21.40 12.11 -13.75
C GLU A 63 -20.49 10.88 -13.87
N LYS A 64 -20.79 9.96 -14.80
CA LYS A 64 -20.03 8.72 -14.97
C LYS A 64 -18.52 8.94 -15.21
N ASP A 65 -18.14 10.06 -15.81
CA ASP A 65 -16.75 10.38 -16.14
C ASP A 65 -16.05 10.96 -14.92
N ILE A 66 -16.70 11.91 -14.23
CA ILE A 66 -16.21 12.50 -12.97
C ILE A 66 -16.04 11.40 -11.89
N ASN A 67 -17.02 10.50 -11.75
CA ASN A 67 -16.96 9.38 -10.83
C ASN A 67 -15.73 8.50 -11.09
N LEU A 68 -15.42 8.23 -12.37
CA LEU A 68 -14.30 7.38 -12.75
C LEU A 68 -12.94 8.02 -12.45
N GLU A 69 -12.77 9.32 -12.73
CA GLU A 69 -11.52 10.04 -12.43
C GLU A 69 -11.27 10.19 -10.93
N ILE A 70 -12.30 10.56 -10.14
CA ILE A 70 -12.19 10.58 -8.67
C ILE A 70 -11.84 9.19 -8.13
N ALA A 71 -12.46 8.12 -8.66
CA ALA A 71 -12.15 6.76 -8.25
C ALA A 71 -10.72 6.32 -8.62
N ARG A 72 -10.20 6.73 -9.78
CA ARG A 72 -8.79 6.49 -10.18
C ARG A 72 -7.82 7.18 -9.23
N HIS A 73 -8.06 8.44 -8.87
CA HIS A 73 -7.26 9.11 -7.86
C HIS A 73 -7.38 8.47 -6.47
N LEU A 74 -8.57 8.04 -6.05
CA LEU A 74 -8.77 7.33 -4.78
C LEU A 74 -8.00 6.00 -4.75
N VAL A 75 -8.05 5.22 -5.83
CA VAL A 75 -7.26 4.00 -6.02
C VAL A 75 -5.76 4.26 -5.81
N ASP A 76 -5.22 5.37 -6.34
CA ASP A 76 -3.81 5.70 -6.19
C ASP A 76 -3.44 6.21 -4.79
N GLU A 77 -4.30 7.00 -4.13
CA GLU A 77 -4.07 7.41 -2.74
C GLU A 77 -4.18 6.20 -1.76
N LEU A 78 -5.11 5.27 -1.97
CA LEU A 78 -5.25 4.04 -1.17
C LEU A 78 -4.00 3.14 -1.28
N LYS A 79 -3.41 3.00 -2.47
CA LYS A 79 -2.16 2.24 -2.66
C LYS A 79 -1.00 2.82 -1.84
N LYS A 80 -0.87 4.14 -1.75
CA LYS A 80 0.22 4.81 -1.01
C LYS A 80 0.22 4.49 0.48
N VAL A 81 -0.97 4.25 1.05
CA VAL A 81 -1.18 3.92 2.46
C VAL A 81 -1.34 2.41 2.71
N ASN A 82 -1.02 1.59 1.71
CA ASN A 82 -1.07 0.13 1.75
C ASN A 82 -2.49 -0.45 2.01
N ILE A 83 -3.49 0.14 1.36
CA ILE A 83 -4.80 -0.47 1.16
C ILE A 83 -4.85 -1.09 -0.23
N ILE A 84 -5.47 -2.25 -0.41
CA ILE A 84 -5.77 -2.81 -1.75
C ILE A 84 -7.08 -2.20 -2.24
N PRO A 85 -7.06 -1.35 -3.28
CA PRO A 85 -8.27 -0.93 -3.95
C PRO A 85 -8.74 -2.00 -4.95
N ILE A 86 -10.04 -2.25 -4.99
CA ILE A 86 -10.71 -3.09 -6.01
C ILE A 86 -11.74 -2.21 -6.69
N MET A 87 -11.60 -1.94 -7.99
CA MET A 87 -12.58 -1.12 -8.71
C MET A 87 -13.75 -1.97 -9.22
N THR A 88 -14.99 -1.51 -9.07
CA THR A 88 -16.14 -2.17 -9.72
C THR A 88 -16.12 -1.98 -11.24
N ARG A 89 -15.58 -0.85 -11.72
CA ARG A 89 -15.14 -0.61 -13.10
C ARG A 89 -13.93 0.31 -13.13
N ASN A 90 -13.01 0.06 -14.06
CA ASN A 90 -11.80 0.86 -14.32
C ASN A 90 -11.89 1.69 -15.63
N GLU A 91 -13.01 1.56 -16.35
CA GLU A 91 -13.28 2.04 -17.71
C GLU A 91 -14.75 2.52 -17.82
N ASP A 92 -15.12 3.09 -18.95
CA ASP A 92 -16.51 3.47 -19.26
C ASP A 92 -17.36 2.26 -19.70
N LYS A 93 -17.71 1.38 -18.75
CA LYS A 93 -18.48 0.16 -19.00
C LYS A 93 -19.52 -0.13 -17.91
N LEU A 94 -20.52 -0.92 -18.27
CA LEU A 94 -21.43 -1.61 -17.35
C LEU A 94 -21.28 -3.12 -17.50
N TYR A 95 -21.44 -3.85 -16.41
CA TYR A 95 -21.54 -5.31 -16.44
C TYR A 95 -22.69 -5.76 -17.36
N GLN A 96 -22.36 -6.59 -18.35
CA GLN A 96 -23.28 -7.05 -19.41
C GLN A 96 -24.00 -5.92 -20.18
N ASN A 97 -23.47 -4.68 -20.17
CA ASN A 97 -24.09 -3.50 -20.75
C ASN A 97 -25.54 -3.23 -20.26
N ASP A 98 -25.87 -3.62 -19.02
CA ASP A 98 -27.22 -3.54 -18.44
C ASP A 98 -27.16 -2.90 -17.05
N ARG A 99 -27.83 -1.76 -16.88
CA ARG A 99 -27.86 -0.97 -15.64
C ARG A 99 -28.34 -1.76 -14.42
N ASN A 100 -29.35 -2.62 -14.59
CA ASN A 100 -29.95 -3.38 -13.48
C ASN A 100 -29.07 -4.56 -13.08
N LYS A 101 -28.40 -5.21 -14.04
CA LYS A 101 -27.42 -6.26 -13.75
C LYS A 101 -26.15 -5.68 -13.13
N ASP A 102 -25.69 -4.54 -13.63
CA ASP A 102 -24.51 -3.83 -13.11
C ASP A 102 -24.70 -3.35 -11.67
N LEU A 103 -25.84 -2.70 -11.37
CA LEU A 103 -26.19 -2.32 -10.00
C LEU A 103 -26.21 -3.51 -9.03
N LYS A 104 -26.63 -4.68 -9.51
CA LYS A 104 -26.62 -5.94 -8.75
C LYS A 104 -25.23 -6.56 -8.62
N HIS A 105 -24.35 -6.38 -9.61
CA HIS A 105 -23.02 -6.96 -9.62
C HIS A 105 -22.03 -6.21 -8.71
N ARG A 106 -22.15 -4.88 -8.57
CA ARG A 106 -21.23 -4.06 -7.75
C ARG A 106 -21.03 -4.59 -6.31
N PRO A 107 -22.08 -4.98 -5.54
CA PRO A 107 -21.91 -5.59 -4.22
C PRO A 107 -21.39 -7.03 -4.25
N GLU A 108 -21.61 -7.77 -5.34
CA GLU A 108 -21.04 -9.12 -5.50
C GLU A 108 -19.52 -9.08 -5.65
N ILE A 109 -18.96 -8.06 -6.30
CA ILE A 109 -17.50 -7.84 -6.33
C ILE A 109 -16.94 -7.70 -4.91
N ALA A 110 -17.63 -6.97 -4.03
CA ALA A 110 -17.21 -6.86 -2.62
C ALA A 110 -17.29 -8.19 -1.85
N ARG A 111 -18.21 -9.08 -2.23
CA ARG A 111 -18.35 -10.43 -1.66
C ARG A 111 -17.30 -11.39 -2.20
N GLU A 112 -17.08 -11.40 -3.50
CA GLU A 112 -16.08 -12.22 -4.21
C GLU A 112 -14.66 -11.94 -3.69
N TYR A 113 -14.29 -10.67 -3.61
CA TYR A 113 -12.96 -10.27 -3.16
C TYR A 113 -12.81 -10.25 -1.62
N GLN A 114 -13.90 -10.47 -0.88
CA GLN A 114 -13.95 -10.38 0.59
C GLN A 114 -13.44 -9.02 1.09
N ALA A 115 -14.09 -7.94 0.64
CA ALA A 115 -13.67 -6.57 0.91
C ALA A 115 -13.98 -6.13 2.35
N ASP A 116 -13.07 -5.37 2.96
CA ASP A 116 -13.24 -4.80 4.30
C ASP A 116 -14.12 -3.54 4.30
N LEU A 117 -14.09 -2.72 3.23
CA LEU A 117 -15.01 -1.58 3.04
C LEU A 117 -15.52 -1.48 1.59
N PHE A 118 -16.63 -0.78 1.41
CA PHE A 118 -17.20 -0.41 0.11
C PHE A 118 -17.43 1.11 0.04
N ILE A 119 -16.78 1.79 -0.91
CA ILE A 119 -16.85 3.25 -1.12
C ILE A 119 -17.41 3.54 -2.50
N SER A 120 -18.67 3.95 -2.58
CA SER A 120 -19.31 4.38 -3.83
C SER A 120 -19.13 5.87 -4.06
N ILE A 121 -18.81 6.28 -5.29
CA ILE A 121 -18.57 7.67 -5.69
C ILE A 121 -19.64 8.08 -6.70
N HIS A 122 -20.34 9.17 -6.40
CA HIS A 122 -21.45 9.72 -7.17
C HIS A 122 -21.41 11.25 -7.23
N ILE A 123 -22.16 11.84 -8.17
CA ILE A 123 -22.36 13.29 -8.29
C ILE A 123 -23.84 13.61 -8.21
N ASN A 124 -24.19 14.49 -7.29
CA ASN A 124 -25.58 14.82 -7.01
C ASN A 124 -26.14 15.77 -8.08
N ASN A 125 -27.47 15.85 -8.14
CA ASN A 125 -28.18 16.79 -9.00
C ASN A 125 -29.43 17.30 -8.29
N PHE A 126 -29.77 18.56 -8.56
CA PHE A 126 -31.01 19.14 -8.06
C PHE A 126 -31.65 20.04 -9.13
N PRO A 127 -32.98 20.15 -9.20
CA PRO A 127 -33.66 21.01 -10.18
C PRO A 127 -33.24 22.49 -10.16
N THR A 128 -32.71 22.98 -9.03
CA THR A 128 -32.10 24.31 -8.91
C THR A 128 -30.58 24.20 -8.76
N SER A 129 -29.88 25.29 -9.10
CA SER A 129 -28.42 25.39 -9.00
C SER A 129 -27.90 25.82 -7.62
N GLN A 130 -28.79 26.08 -6.64
CA GLN A 130 -28.39 26.52 -5.30
C GLN A 130 -27.76 25.42 -4.43
N PRO A 131 -28.29 24.18 -4.40
CA PRO A 131 -27.71 23.07 -3.64
C PRO A 131 -26.25 22.80 -4.03
N SER A 132 -25.37 22.77 -3.04
CA SER A 132 -23.93 22.54 -3.20
C SER A 132 -23.37 21.71 -2.04
N GLY A 133 -22.09 21.33 -2.11
CA GLY A 133 -21.39 20.62 -1.04
C GLY A 133 -21.46 19.10 -1.17
N SER A 134 -20.47 18.39 -0.62
CA SER A 134 -20.43 16.93 -0.67
C SER A 134 -21.23 16.31 0.48
N GLN A 135 -21.97 15.25 0.19
CA GLN A 135 -22.82 14.56 1.17
C GLN A 135 -22.45 13.07 1.25
N VAL A 136 -22.28 12.56 2.46
CA VAL A 136 -21.92 11.15 2.70
C VAL A 136 -23.12 10.39 3.24
N PHE A 137 -23.52 9.36 2.51
CA PHE A 137 -24.54 8.40 2.88
C PHE A 137 -23.90 7.12 3.40
N TYR A 138 -24.51 6.50 4.41
CA TYR A 138 -24.04 5.23 4.98
C TYR A 138 -25.11 4.14 4.93
N LYS A 139 -24.66 2.88 4.89
CA LYS A 139 -25.51 1.69 4.99
C LYS A 139 -26.45 1.79 6.20
N PRO A 140 -27.78 1.65 6.01
CA PRO A 140 -28.72 1.65 7.11
C PRO A 140 -28.35 0.59 8.15
N ASP A 141 -28.47 0.98 9.42
CA ASP A 141 -28.39 0.11 10.59
C ASP A 141 -27.04 -0.62 10.78
N SER A 142 -25.97 -0.07 10.18
CA SER A 142 -24.56 -0.40 10.52
C SER A 142 -23.90 0.78 11.25
N SER A 143 -23.45 0.52 12.48
CA SER A 143 -22.64 1.44 13.29
C SER A 143 -21.32 1.79 12.63
N GLU A 144 -20.65 0.78 12.09
CA GLU A 144 -19.35 0.84 11.42
C GLU A 144 -19.43 1.73 10.17
N SER A 145 -20.49 1.58 9.37
CA SER A 145 -20.72 2.40 8.19
C SER A 145 -20.99 3.86 8.54
N LYS A 146 -21.71 4.11 9.65
CA LYS A 146 -21.96 5.46 10.17
C LYS A 146 -20.68 6.13 10.67
N GLU A 147 -19.82 5.38 11.35
CA GLU A 147 -18.53 5.88 11.85
C GLU A 147 -17.54 6.15 10.69
N LEU A 148 -17.44 5.24 9.72
CA LEU A 148 -16.69 5.45 8.48
C LEU A 148 -17.15 6.71 7.73
N ALA A 149 -18.46 6.87 7.56
CA ALA A 149 -19.04 8.03 6.90
C ALA A 149 -18.71 9.34 7.65
N LYS A 150 -18.72 9.33 8.99
CA LYS A 150 -18.34 10.48 9.81
C LYS A 150 -16.91 10.92 9.51
N TYR A 151 -15.94 10.02 9.59
CA TYR A 151 -14.53 10.38 9.38
C TYR A 151 -14.23 10.83 7.95
N ILE A 152 -14.88 10.24 6.94
CA ILE A 152 -14.80 10.71 5.55
C ILE A 152 -15.41 12.11 5.41
N HIS A 153 -16.58 12.34 6.01
CA HIS A 153 -17.27 13.63 5.92
C HIS A 153 -16.49 14.77 6.60
N GLU A 154 -15.88 14.52 7.77
CA GLU A 154 -15.03 15.51 8.46
C GLU A 154 -13.86 15.99 7.56
N GLU A 155 -13.16 15.08 6.88
CA GLU A 155 -12.10 15.44 5.94
C GLU A 155 -12.61 16.13 4.66
N LEU A 156 -13.80 15.76 4.18
CA LEU A 156 -14.45 16.42 3.05
C LEU A 156 -14.89 17.86 3.37
N VAL A 157 -15.23 18.16 4.62
CA VAL A 157 -15.50 19.54 5.10
C VAL A 157 -14.19 20.33 5.22
N MET A 158 -13.08 19.70 5.60
CA MET A 158 -11.79 20.41 5.70
C MET A 158 -11.27 20.96 4.36
N ILE A 159 -11.47 20.24 3.25
CA ILE A 159 -11.12 20.73 1.90
C ILE A 159 -12.16 21.70 1.31
N ARG A 160 -13.30 21.90 2.00
CA ARG A 160 -14.41 22.72 1.55
C ARG A 160 -15.23 23.23 2.74
N GLN A 161 -14.74 24.27 3.40
CA GLN A 161 -15.34 24.81 4.63
C GLN A 161 -16.78 25.32 4.45
N GLU A 162 -17.17 25.71 3.23
CA GLU A 162 -18.54 26.07 2.91
C GLU A 162 -19.52 24.87 2.77
N ASN A 163 -19.05 23.64 2.98
CA ASN A 163 -19.89 22.44 2.95
C ASN A 163 -20.72 22.30 4.24
N ASN A 164 -22.01 22.59 4.14
CA ASN A 164 -22.98 22.51 5.25
C ASN A 164 -23.86 21.25 5.24
N ARG A 165 -23.49 20.23 4.45
CA ARG A 165 -24.24 18.96 4.38
C ARG A 165 -24.07 18.12 5.64
N SER A 166 -25.03 17.25 5.89
CA SER A 166 -25.01 16.31 7.02
C SER A 166 -25.00 14.86 6.55
N LEU A 167 -24.42 13.99 7.39
CA LEU A 167 -24.47 12.54 7.24
C LEU A 167 -25.92 12.05 7.16
N SER A 168 -26.20 11.09 6.27
CA SER A 168 -27.55 10.56 6.08
C SER A 168 -27.57 9.04 5.89
N LYS A 169 -28.63 8.36 6.35
CA LYS A 169 -28.83 6.94 5.99
C LYS A 169 -29.17 6.86 4.51
N GLY A 170 -28.44 6.06 3.73
CA GLY A 170 -28.67 5.89 2.30
C GLY A 170 -29.51 4.66 1.97
N ASN A 171 -30.71 4.84 1.41
CA ASN A 171 -31.54 3.71 0.93
C ASN A 171 -31.12 3.20 -0.47
N TYR A 172 -29.82 3.15 -0.73
CA TYR A 172 -29.26 2.74 -2.02
C TYR A 172 -29.00 1.24 -2.05
N TYR A 173 -29.21 0.61 -3.22
CA TYR A 173 -29.05 -0.83 -3.39
C TYR A 173 -27.64 -1.30 -3.01
N VAL A 174 -26.59 -0.60 -3.51
CA VAL A 174 -25.19 -0.96 -3.26
C VAL A 174 -24.83 -0.95 -1.78
N LEU A 175 -25.35 0.01 -1.01
CA LEU A 175 -25.10 0.08 0.43
C LEU A 175 -25.82 -1.05 1.18
N LYS A 176 -27.09 -1.30 0.85
CA LYS A 176 -27.87 -2.36 1.51
C LYS A 176 -27.31 -3.75 1.29
N GLN A 177 -26.84 -4.05 0.07
CA GLN A 177 -26.38 -5.39 -0.32
C GLN A 177 -24.87 -5.62 -0.12
N SER A 178 -24.08 -4.57 0.16
CA SER A 178 -22.66 -4.73 0.47
C SER A 178 -22.46 -5.65 1.69
N PRO A 179 -21.55 -6.63 1.64
CA PRO A 179 -21.28 -7.54 2.75
C PRO A 179 -20.52 -6.88 3.91
N CYS A 180 -19.91 -5.71 3.68
CA CYS A 180 -19.04 -5.00 4.61
C CYS A 180 -19.58 -3.58 4.93
N PRO A 181 -18.94 -2.80 5.83
CA PRO A 181 -19.27 -1.39 6.02
C PRO A 181 -19.19 -0.60 4.72
N ALA A 182 -20.23 0.19 4.43
CA ALA A 182 -20.42 0.78 3.11
C ALA A 182 -20.91 2.23 3.18
N VAL A 183 -20.31 3.08 2.34
CA VAL A 183 -20.69 4.48 2.15
C VAL A 183 -20.85 4.84 0.68
N LEU A 184 -21.71 5.81 0.40
CA LEU A 184 -21.88 6.45 -0.90
C LEU A 184 -21.60 7.94 -0.71
N ILE A 185 -20.69 8.47 -1.52
CA ILE A 185 -20.22 9.84 -1.45
C ILE A 185 -20.76 10.58 -2.67
N GLU A 186 -21.72 11.47 -2.43
CA GLU A 186 -22.07 12.51 -3.39
C GLU A 186 -21.00 13.61 -3.30
N ALA A 187 -20.07 13.68 -4.26
CA ALA A 187 -18.89 14.55 -4.13
C ALA A 187 -19.19 16.06 -4.33
N GLY A 188 -20.39 16.39 -4.82
CA GLY A 188 -20.91 17.74 -5.04
C GLY A 188 -22.14 17.70 -5.95
N PHE A 189 -22.66 18.86 -6.36
CA PHE A 189 -23.85 18.96 -7.21
C PHE A 189 -23.51 19.44 -8.62
N ILE A 190 -23.76 18.63 -9.67
CA ILE A 190 -23.46 19.03 -11.05
C ILE A 190 -24.29 20.23 -11.54
N SER A 191 -25.49 20.43 -10.97
CA SER A 191 -26.34 21.59 -11.27
C SER A 191 -25.75 22.90 -10.74
N ASN A 192 -24.98 22.86 -9.66
CA ASN A 192 -24.34 24.05 -9.09
C ASN A 192 -23.06 24.40 -9.87
N PRO A 193 -22.88 25.67 -10.29
CA PRO A 193 -21.74 26.07 -11.12
C PRO A 193 -20.40 26.06 -10.37
N VAL A 194 -20.38 26.29 -9.05
CA VAL A 194 -19.17 26.25 -8.23
C VAL A 194 -18.72 24.81 -8.03
N ASP A 195 -19.65 23.93 -7.68
CA ASP A 195 -19.42 22.49 -7.55
C ASP A 195 -18.96 21.91 -8.88
N ARG A 196 -19.69 22.14 -9.97
CA ARG A 196 -19.32 21.64 -11.30
C ARG A 196 -17.91 22.06 -11.70
N LYS A 197 -17.52 23.33 -11.50
CA LYS A 197 -16.16 23.81 -11.79
C LYS A 197 -15.11 23.04 -10.97
N LYS A 198 -15.35 22.83 -9.66
CA LYS A 198 -14.47 22.05 -8.78
C LYS A 198 -14.43 20.57 -9.20
N LEU A 199 -15.57 19.96 -9.50
CA LEU A 199 -15.69 18.56 -9.88
C LEU A 199 -15.04 18.22 -11.23
N THR A 200 -14.85 19.21 -12.11
CA THR A 200 -14.06 19.07 -13.35
C THR A 200 -12.60 19.51 -13.22
N ASP A 201 -12.15 19.93 -12.03
CA ASP A 201 -10.76 20.33 -11.77
C ASP A 201 -9.92 19.12 -11.29
N PRO A 202 -8.88 18.70 -12.03
CA PRO A 202 -8.09 17.52 -11.67
C PRO A 202 -7.38 17.60 -10.32
N GLU A 203 -7.00 18.80 -9.84
CA GLU A 203 -6.35 18.91 -8.52
C GLU A 203 -7.39 18.87 -7.40
N TYR A 204 -8.60 19.40 -7.62
CA TYR A 204 -9.71 19.19 -6.69
C TYR A 204 -10.12 17.71 -6.61
N GLN A 205 -10.17 16.99 -7.74
CA GLN A 205 -10.45 15.54 -7.76
C GLN A 205 -9.39 14.74 -6.97
N LYS A 206 -8.10 15.07 -7.09
CA LYS A 206 -7.04 14.49 -6.24
C LYS A 206 -7.21 14.86 -4.76
N ASN A 207 -7.58 16.09 -4.45
CA ASN A 207 -7.79 16.53 -3.07
C ASN A 207 -9.02 15.85 -2.43
N LEU A 208 -10.09 15.60 -3.19
CA LEU A 208 -11.20 14.72 -2.79
C LEU A 208 -10.68 13.31 -2.46
N ALA A 209 -9.91 12.69 -3.36
CA ALA A 209 -9.34 11.35 -3.14
C ALA A 209 -8.43 11.27 -1.89
N ARG A 210 -7.59 12.29 -1.66
CA ARG A 210 -6.76 12.43 -0.45
C ARG A 210 -7.61 12.55 0.81
N ALA A 211 -8.65 13.38 0.79
CA ALA A 211 -9.57 13.56 1.92
C ALA A 211 -10.33 12.27 2.26
N ILE A 212 -10.87 11.57 1.26
CA ILE A 212 -11.54 10.27 1.44
C ILE A 212 -10.57 9.24 2.03
N THR A 213 -9.34 9.17 1.50
CA THR A 213 -8.29 8.28 2.01
C THR A 213 -7.94 8.58 3.46
N LYS A 214 -7.75 9.86 3.82
CA LYS A 214 -7.48 10.29 5.20
C LYS A 214 -8.64 9.95 6.13
N GLY A 215 -9.89 10.14 5.70
CA GLY A 215 -11.08 9.76 6.46
C GLY A 215 -11.19 8.26 6.70
N ILE A 216 -10.87 7.43 5.70
CA ILE A 216 -10.75 5.98 5.87
C ILE A 216 -9.71 5.65 6.94
N ILE A 217 -8.53 6.27 6.92
CA ILE A 217 -7.48 5.94 7.90
C ILE A 217 -7.84 6.44 9.30
N ASN A 218 -8.47 7.60 9.45
CA ASN A 218 -8.98 8.09 10.74
C ASN A 218 -10.03 7.12 11.33
N TYR A 219 -10.91 6.56 10.50
CA TYR A 219 -11.85 5.50 10.91
C TYR A 219 -11.11 4.25 11.42
N LEU A 220 -10.02 3.85 10.76
CA LEU A 220 -9.19 2.73 11.19
C LEU A 220 -8.43 3.05 12.50
N GLN A 221 -7.98 4.30 12.70
CA GLN A 221 -7.40 4.76 13.97
C GLN A 221 -8.41 4.71 15.13
N SER A 222 -9.67 5.11 14.89
CA SER A 222 -10.73 5.00 15.90
C SER A 222 -11.01 3.53 16.26
N SER A 223 -11.16 2.70 15.22
CA SER A 223 -11.54 1.29 15.36
C SER A 223 -10.45 0.41 15.99
N PHE A 224 -9.16 0.71 15.73
CA PHE A 224 -8.03 -0.14 16.13
C PHE A 224 -7.04 0.53 17.10
N GLY A 225 -7.19 1.84 17.36
CA GLY A 225 -6.39 2.64 18.28
C GLY A 225 -5.27 3.43 17.61
N ASN A 226 -4.79 4.48 18.31
CA ASN A 226 -3.62 5.23 17.87
C ASN A 226 -2.34 4.39 17.96
N PRO A 227 -1.39 4.56 17.00
CA PRO A 227 -0.05 4.03 17.13
C PRO A 227 0.66 4.66 18.34
N GLU A 228 1.47 3.86 19.02
CA GLU A 228 2.56 4.42 19.80
C GLU A 228 3.71 4.78 18.85
N LYS A 229 4.55 5.75 19.23
CA LYS A 229 5.76 6.06 18.46
C LYS A 229 6.61 4.78 18.38
N PRO A 230 7.22 4.47 17.22
CA PRO A 230 8.24 3.43 17.15
C PRO A 230 9.31 3.70 18.19
N THR A 231 9.90 2.64 18.75
CA THR A 231 11.11 2.78 19.57
C THR A 231 12.24 3.37 18.71
N THR A 232 13.25 3.95 19.35
CA THR A 232 14.35 4.66 18.66
C THR A 232 15.21 3.79 17.74
N ASP A 233 15.04 2.46 17.80
CA ASP A 233 15.65 1.47 16.91
C ASP A 233 14.77 1.10 15.68
N GLY A 234 13.57 1.66 15.57
CA GLY A 234 12.61 1.41 14.50
C GLY A 234 11.65 0.25 14.75
N THR A 235 11.61 -0.33 15.96
CA THR A 235 10.68 -1.44 16.26
C THR A 235 9.23 -0.94 16.42
N PRO A 236 8.23 -1.58 15.77
CA PRO A 236 6.82 -1.24 15.96
C PRO A 236 6.29 -1.65 17.33
N THR A 237 5.52 -0.78 17.99
CA THR A 237 4.89 -1.04 19.28
C THR A 237 3.57 -1.80 19.13
N ILE A 238 3.38 -2.85 19.94
CA ILE A 238 2.33 -3.87 19.77
C ILE A 238 1.20 -3.71 20.81
N LYS A 239 -0.04 -3.59 20.35
CA LYS A 239 -1.28 -3.57 21.15
C LYS A 239 -2.29 -4.56 20.59
N LYS A 240 -3.24 -5.02 21.39
CA LYS A 240 -4.35 -5.91 20.98
C LYS A 240 -5.68 -5.16 21.07
N ASP A 241 -6.64 -5.47 20.20
CA ASP A 241 -7.99 -4.92 20.26
C ASP A 241 -8.85 -5.62 21.34
N LYS A 242 -10.09 -5.14 21.53
CA LYS A 242 -11.04 -5.70 22.51
C LYS A 242 -11.79 -6.95 22.04
N LYS A 243 -11.64 -7.38 20.78
CA LYS A 243 -12.36 -8.52 20.18
C LYS A 243 -11.44 -9.66 19.69
N GLY A 244 -10.12 -9.49 19.77
CA GLY A 244 -9.11 -10.49 19.44
C GLY A 244 -8.94 -10.80 17.96
N MET A 245 -9.61 -10.07 17.05
CA MET A 245 -9.84 -10.55 15.68
C MET A 245 -9.09 -9.77 14.59
N PHE A 246 -8.77 -8.50 14.83
CA PHE A 246 -7.99 -7.68 13.91
C PHE A 246 -7.02 -6.79 14.69
N THR A 247 -5.74 -6.87 14.33
CA THR A 247 -4.74 -5.93 14.85
C THR A 247 -4.10 -5.25 13.66
N TYR A 248 -4.53 -4.03 13.38
CA TYR A 248 -3.92 -3.14 12.39
C TYR A 248 -3.14 -2.05 13.14
N TYR A 249 -1.85 -1.93 12.86
CA TYR A 249 -1.03 -0.81 13.31
C TYR A 249 -1.01 0.29 12.26
N ILE A 250 -0.97 1.54 12.70
CA ILE A 250 -1.00 2.71 11.84
C ILE A 250 0.31 3.48 12.04
N GLY A 251 1.40 3.00 11.45
CA GLY A 251 2.71 3.64 11.63
C GLY A 251 2.73 5.05 11.04
N THR A 252 3.33 6.02 11.74
CA THR A 252 3.61 7.36 11.20
C THR A 252 5.11 7.54 10.98
N TYR A 253 5.49 7.98 9.77
CA TYR A 253 6.86 8.30 9.41
C TYR A 253 6.90 9.58 8.55
N ASN A 254 7.57 10.63 9.02
CA ASN A 254 7.58 11.98 8.40
C ASN A 254 6.18 12.52 8.04
N GLY A 255 5.16 12.17 8.83
CA GLY A 255 3.75 12.55 8.58
C GLY A 255 2.99 11.65 7.58
N ALA A 256 3.67 10.75 6.87
CA ALA A 256 3.04 9.70 6.07
C ALA A 256 2.61 8.51 6.96
N MET A 257 1.58 7.78 6.53
CA MET A 257 0.82 6.86 7.38
C MET A 257 0.59 5.50 6.72
N PHE A 258 0.81 4.41 7.46
CA PHE A 258 0.85 3.03 6.91
C PHE A 258 0.11 2.01 7.78
N LEU A 259 -0.74 1.19 7.17
CA LEU A 259 -1.45 0.08 7.82
C LEU A 259 -0.66 -1.22 7.80
N VAL A 260 -0.54 -1.90 8.96
CA VAL A 260 0.14 -3.21 9.09
C VAL A 260 -0.73 -4.17 9.91
N ARG A 261 -1.23 -5.26 9.31
CA ARG A 261 -1.92 -6.32 10.08
C ARG A 261 -0.91 -7.16 10.88
N LYS A 262 -1.38 -7.75 11.98
CA LYS A 262 -0.64 -8.69 12.85
C LYS A 262 0.20 -9.75 12.14
N GLU A 263 -0.26 -10.28 11.00
CA GLU A 263 0.51 -11.22 10.18
C GLU A 263 0.83 -10.72 8.74
N LEU A 264 1.01 -9.39 8.59
CA LEU A 264 1.61 -8.66 7.43
C LEU A 264 0.69 -8.56 6.19
N SER A 265 0.80 -7.61 5.25
CA SER A 265 1.88 -6.67 4.86
C SER A 265 1.38 -5.20 4.72
N TYR A 266 2.09 -4.12 4.29
CA TYR A 266 3.41 -3.77 3.71
C TYR A 266 4.00 -2.53 4.48
N PRO A 267 5.31 -2.10 4.48
CA PRO A 267 6.57 -2.57 3.83
C PRO A 267 6.92 -4.05 3.96
N THR A 268 6.15 -4.71 4.80
CA THR A 268 6.25 -6.06 5.30
C THR A 268 6.11 -7.23 4.30
N ALA A 269 5.67 -7.07 3.04
CA ALA A 269 5.69 -8.21 2.08
C ALA A 269 7.12 -8.55 1.61
N VAL A 270 8.05 -7.59 1.73
CA VAL A 270 9.48 -7.87 1.57
C VAL A 270 10.01 -8.62 2.81
N LEU A 271 9.58 -8.27 4.03
CA LEU A 271 9.99 -8.98 5.27
C LEU A 271 9.65 -10.49 5.30
N LEU A 272 8.60 -10.94 4.59
CA LEU A 272 8.20 -12.36 4.54
C LEU A 272 8.88 -13.19 3.45
N ASN A 273 9.65 -12.59 2.56
CA ASN A 273 10.53 -13.38 1.72
C ASN A 273 11.68 -13.92 2.60
N LYS A 274 11.94 -15.24 2.58
CA LYS A 274 13.10 -15.85 3.26
C LYS A 274 14.44 -15.15 2.95
N LYS A 275 14.54 -14.44 1.83
CA LYS A 275 15.69 -13.60 1.47
C LYS A 275 15.94 -12.41 2.42
N TYR A 276 14.91 -11.90 3.09
CA TYR A 276 14.97 -10.67 3.89
C TYR A 276 14.58 -10.88 5.37
N SER A 277 14.29 -12.12 5.78
CA SER A 277 14.11 -12.47 7.19
C SER A 277 15.41 -12.22 7.96
N GLY A 278 15.35 -11.43 9.03
CA GLY A 278 16.50 -11.03 9.83
C GLY A 278 17.13 -9.68 9.45
N LEU A 279 16.60 -8.99 8.45
CA LEU A 279 16.97 -7.60 8.13
C LEU A 279 16.09 -6.58 8.85
N LYS A 280 16.66 -5.40 9.11
CA LYS A 280 15.99 -4.22 9.68
C LYS A 280 15.15 -3.49 8.62
N LEU A 281 14.17 -2.70 9.07
CA LEU A 281 13.29 -1.95 8.18
C LEU A 281 14.04 -1.01 7.22
N ASN A 282 15.07 -0.31 7.69
CA ASN A 282 15.88 0.56 6.83
C ASN A 282 16.75 -0.23 5.84
N GLU A 283 17.27 -1.40 6.21
CA GLU A 283 17.96 -2.31 5.27
C GLU A 283 17.02 -2.77 4.14
N ILE A 284 15.77 -3.06 4.47
CA ILE A 284 14.71 -3.44 3.53
C ILE A 284 14.32 -2.28 2.61
N MET A 285 14.13 -1.08 3.14
CA MET A 285 13.86 0.13 2.36
C MET A 285 15.01 0.43 1.38
N ALA A 286 16.26 0.35 1.86
CA ALA A 286 17.46 0.54 1.06
C ALA A 286 17.58 -0.48 -0.07
N ILE A 287 17.36 -1.77 0.20
CA ILE A 287 17.35 -2.80 -0.86
C ILE A 287 16.23 -2.53 -1.87
N HIS A 288 15.04 -2.11 -1.43
CA HIS A 288 13.94 -1.81 -2.34
C HIS A 288 14.27 -0.62 -3.25
N ALA A 289 14.70 0.51 -2.67
CA ALA A 289 15.06 1.71 -3.40
C ALA A 289 16.19 1.47 -4.42
N LEU A 290 17.23 0.73 -4.04
CA LEU A 290 18.30 0.30 -4.97
C LEU A 290 17.84 -0.69 -6.05
N ASN A 291 16.75 -1.43 -5.85
CA ASN A 291 16.16 -2.24 -6.93
C ASN A 291 15.34 -1.38 -7.90
N GLN A 292 14.72 -0.28 -7.45
CA GLN A 292 14.06 0.68 -8.35
C GLN A 292 15.07 1.36 -9.29
N LEU A 293 16.32 1.56 -8.87
CA LEU A 293 17.38 2.04 -9.78
C LEU A 293 17.63 1.10 -10.97
N LYS A 294 17.27 -0.19 -10.89
CA LYS A 294 17.44 -1.17 -11.98
C LYS A 294 16.30 -1.11 -13.00
N THR A 295 15.16 -0.55 -12.62
CA THR A 295 13.99 -0.35 -13.47
C THR A 295 13.99 1.08 -13.96
N SER A 296 14.39 1.29 -15.22
CA SER A 296 14.26 2.58 -15.87
C SER A 296 12.78 2.99 -15.97
N PRO A 297 12.42 4.24 -15.62
CA PRO A 297 11.21 4.86 -16.15
C PRO A 297 11.25 4.88 -17.68
N ASP A 298 10.08 4.87 -18.32
CA ASP A 298 9.99 4.89 -19.78
C ASP A 298 10.76 6.08 -20.38
N GLY A 299 11.64 5.79 -21.34
CA GLY A 299 12.49 6.78 -22.01
C GLY A 299 13.81 7.13 -21.30
N LEU A 300 14.08 6.59 -20.10
CA LEU A 300 15.35 6.80 -19.38
C LEU A 300 16.26 5.56 -19.38
N VAL A 301 17.54 5.75 -19.05
CA VAL A 301 18.53 4.67 -18.92
C VAL A 301 18.77 4.41 -17.43
N SER A 302 18.85 3.14 -17.03
CA SER A 302 19.16 2.77 -15.65
C SER A 302 20.58 3.23 -15.29
N PRO A 303 20.79 3.87 -14.13
CA PRO A 303 22.14 4.16 -13.63
C PRO A 303 22.93 2.88 -13.30
N LEU A 304 22.28 1.72 -13.14
CA LEU A 304 22.96 0.47 -12.82
C LEU A 304 23.21 -0.36 -14.11
N PRO A 305 24.42 -0.90 -14.33
CA PRO A 305 24.69 -1.82 -15.42
C PRO A 305 23.74 -3.01 -15.46
N LYS A 306 23.42 -3.46 -16.68
CA LYS A 306 22.52 -4.59 -16.90
C LYS A 306 23.03 -5.83 -16.16
N GLY A 307 22.17 -6.46 -15.36
CA GLY A 307 22.50 -7.67 -14.59
C GLY A 307 23.06 -7.44 -13.19
N THR A 308 23.31 -6.19 -12.76
CA THR A 308 23.78 -5.85 -11.42
C THR A 308 22.86 -6.38 -10.32
N ARG A 309 23.39 -7.23 -9.43
CA ARG A 309 22.67 -7.75 -8.26
C ARG A 309 23.17 -7.08 -6.99
N ILE A 310 22.28 -6.94 -6.01
CA ILE A 310 22.65 -6.60 -4.62
C ILE A 310 22.84 -7.94 -3.93
N LYS A 311 24.08 -8.26 -3.52
CA LYS A 311 24.44 -9.49 -2.81
C LYS A 311 24.01 -9.43 -1.36
N SER A 312 24.26 -8.30 -0.70
CA SER A 312 23.84 -8.02 0.68
C SER A 312 23.73 -6.51 0.93
N LEU A 313 22.95 -6.12 1.93
CA LEU A 313 22.95 -4.76 2.48
C LEU A 313 22.67 -4.85 3.98
N THR A 314 23.45 -4.12 4.79
CA THR A 314 23.24 -4.02 6.25
C THR A 314 23.46 -2.59 6.75
N VAL A 315 22.71 -2.16 7.76
CA VAL A 315 22.83 -0.84 8.38
C VAL A 315 23.25 -0.98 9.85
N LYS A 316 24.45 -0.48 10.17
CA LYS A 316 25.04 -0.52 11.52
C LYS A 316 25.57 0.87 11.89
N ARG A 317 25.11 1.41 13.02
CA ARG A 317 25.50 2.76 13.50
C ARG A 317 25.38 3.82 12.41
N ASN A 318 24.22 3.85 11.76
CA ASN A 318 23.87 4.73 10.63
C ASN A 318 24.73 4.59 9.36
N VAL A 319 25.64 3.61 9.30
CA VAL A 319 26.40 3.27 8.09
C VAL A 319 25.71 2.13 7.32
N ALA A 320 25.35 2.36 6.08
CA ALA A 320 24.82 1.36 5.15
C ALA A 320 25.95 0.72 4.34
N VAL A 321 26.26 -0.55 4.62
CA VAL A 321 27.21 -1.34 3.84
C VAL A 321 26.44 -2.09 2.78
N VAL A 322 26.63 -1.75 1.50
CA VAL A 322 25.99 -2.39 0.34
C VAL A 322 27.02 -3.14 -0.49
N ASN A 323 26.76 -4.43 -0.76
CA ASN A 323 27.61 -5.27 -1.58
C ASN A 323 26.92 -5.60 -2.90
N PHE A 324 27.52 -5.16 -4.01
CA PHE A 324 27.05 -5.44 -5.36
C PHE A 324 27.80 -6.61 -6.00
N SER A 325 27.20 -7.21 -7.02
CA SER A 325 27.87 -8.22 -7.84
C SER A 325 28.78 -7.59 -8.89
N ARG A 326 29.74 -8.38 -9.40
CA ARG A 326 30.77 -7.98 -10.37
C ARG A 326 30.24 -7.25 -11.61
N GLU A 327 29.00 -7.50 -12.01
CA GLU A 327 28.36 -6.86 -13.18
C GLU A 327 28.27 -5.33 -13.03
N LEU A 328 28.28 -4.79 -11.81
CA LEU A 328 28.41 -3.34 -11.58
C LEU A 328 29.70 -2.77 -12.19
N LYS A 329 30.76 -3.57 -12.26
CA LYS A 329 32.07 -3.22 -12.83
C LYS A 329 32.21 -3.75 -14.26
N GLU A 330 31.95 -5.04 -14.46
CA GLU A 330 32.22 -5.75 -15.73
C GLU A 330 31.27 -5.35 -16.87
N ASN A 331 30.00 -5.03 -16.57
CA ASN A 331 29.03 -4.60 -17.58
C ASN A 331 28.97 -3.07 -17.72
N PHE A 332 29.89 -2.34 -17.09
CA PHE A 332 29.94 -0.89 -17.16
C PHE A 332 30.46 -0.46 -18.54
N LYS A 333 29.73 0.42 -19.24
CA LYS A 333 30.08 0.86 -20.61
C LYS A 333 31.27 1.83 -20.68
N GLY A 334 31.87 2.16 -19.54
CA GLY A 334 32.99 3.08 -19.38
C GLY A 334 32.58 4.55 -19.31
N GLY A 335 33.54 5.39 -18.89
CA GLY A 335 33.45 6.85 -18.87
C GLY A 335 33.15 7.43 -17.49
N GLY A 336 34.09 8.19 -16.93
CA GLY A 336 34.01 8.73 -15.57
C GLY A 336 32.77 9.57 -15.26
N GLY A 337 32.15 10.22 -16.25
CA GLY A 337 30.88 10.94 -16.06
C GLY A 337 29.70 10.01 -15.76
N LEU A 338 29.62 8.86 -16.43
CA LEU A 338 28.60 7.84 -16.15
C LEU A 338 28.88 7.12 -14.83
N GLU A 339 30.16 6.88 -14.52
CA GLU A 339 30.55 6.32 -13.22
C GLU A 339 30.12 7.23 -12.07
N ASN A 340 30.34 8.55 -12.20
CA ASN A 340 29.92 9.51 -11.19
C ASN A 340 28.40 9.52 -11.01
N TYR A 341 27.66 9.55 -12.12
CA TYR A 341 26.19 9.46 -12.10
C TYR A 341 25.68 8.17 -11.44
N THR A 342 26.37 7.04 -11.68
CA THR A 342 26.02 5.75 -11.05
C THR A 342 26.25 5.78 -9.55
N VAL A 343 27.39 6.29 -9.10
CA VAL A 343 27.70 6.45 -7.66
C VAL A 343 26.72 7.40 -7.01
N GLU A 344 26.46 8.57 -7.60
CA GLU A 344 25.52 9.57 -7.11
C GLU A 344 24.07 9.04 -7.02
N ALA A 345 23.63 8.28 -8.02
CA ALA A 345 22.32 7.63 -7.99
C ALA A 345 22.21 6.62 -6.84
N ILE A 346 23.24 5.81 -6.61
CA ILE A 346 23.29 4.87 -5.48
C ILE A 346 23.28 5.64 -4.15
N THR A 347 24.11 6.67 -4.00
CA THR A 347 24.27 7.37 -2.72
C THR A 347 23.05 8.19 -2.35
N ARG A 348 22.51 9.02 -3.26
CA ARG A 348 21.26 9.78 -3.03
C ARG A 348 20.09 8.86 -2.70
N THR A 349 19.99 7.72 -3.37
CA THR A 349 18.95 6.71 -3.10
C THR A 349 19.07 6.16 -1.69
N LEU A 350 20.29 5.90 -1.21
CA LEU A 350 20.52 5.38 0.15
C LEU A 350 20.40 6.45 1.24
N PHE A 351 20.85 7.69 1.02
CA PHE A 351 20.65 8.78 1.98
C PHE A 351 19.18 9.22 2.11
N SER A 352 18.35 8.97 1.08
CA SER A 352 16.89 9.11 1.19
C SER A 352 16.24 8.11 2.16
N VAL A 353 16.97 7.07 2.59
CA VAL A 353 16.45 6.03 3.49
C VAL A 353 16.77 6.35 4.95
N PRO A 354 15.77 6.31 5.86
CA PRO A 354 15.94 6.77 7.24
C PRO A 354 17.01 6.01 8.04
N GLY A 355 17.83 6.77 8.78
CA GLY A 355 18.90 6.20 9.60
C GLY A 355 20.10 5.69 8.80
N ILE A 356 20.33 6.24 7.60
CA ILE A 356 21.55 6.07 6.82
C ILE A 356 22.19 7.47 6.67
N GLU A 357 23.34 7.67 7.31
CA GLU A 357 24.12 8.91 7.33
C GLU A 357 25.48 8.73 6.63
N ALA A 358 25.86 7.48 6.36
CA ALA A 358 27.06 7.12 5.63
C ALA A 358 26.88 5.80 4.86
N ILE A 359 27.65 5.58 3.80
CA ILE A 359 27.54 4.44 2.89
C ILE A 359 28.92 3.86 2.61
N ASP A 360 29.05 2.55 2.67
CA ASP A 360 30.21 1.78 2.18
C ASP A 360 29.75 0.90 1.01
N ILE A 361 30.42 1.02 -0.15
CA ILE A 361 30.06 0.32 -1.38
C ILE A 361 31.12 -0.73 -1.70
N LEU A 362 30.73 -1.99 -1.61
CA LEU A 362 31.56 -3.15 -1.93
C LEU A 362 31.18 -3.73 -3.29
N ILE A 363 32.16 -4.27 -4.02
CA ILE A 363 31.91 -5.12 -5.19
C ILE A 363 32.50 -6.50 -4.92
N GLU A 364 31.66 -7.53 -5.01
CA GLU A 364 31.96 -8.93 -4.62
C GLU A 364 32.43 -9.13 -3.15
N GLY A 365 32.42 -8.07 -2.33
CA GLY A 365 32.91 -8.05 -0.94
C GLY A 365 34.18 -7.23 -0.73
N GLU A 366 34.76 -6.67 -1.81
CA GLU A 366 36.00 -5.88 -1.75
C GLU A 366 35.70 -4.37 -1.69
N THR A 367 36.42 -3.66 -0.81
CA THR A 367 36.49 -2.18 -0.75
C THR A 367 37.46 -1.63 -1.80
N ASN A 368 37.47 -0.31 -2.02
CA ASN A 368 38.43 0.39 -2.91
C ASN A 368 38.37 -0.10 -4.38
N GLN A 369 37.24 -0.65 -4.79
CA GLN A 369 36.99 -1.07 -6.17
C GLN A 369 36.65 0.13 -7.05
N THR A 370 36.82 -0.02 -8.36
CA THR A 370 36.31 0.93 -9.34
C THR A 370 35.05 0.38 -10.01
N ILE A 371 34.09 1.27 -10.24
CA ILE A 371 33.04 1.08 -11.25
C ILE A 371 33.65 1.60 -12.56
N GLY A 372 33.71 0.83 -13.64
CA GLY A 372 34.18 1.29 -14.97
C GLY A 372 35.66 1.68 -15.13
N GLY A 373 36.36 2.11 -14.07
CA GLY A 373 37.82 2.28 -14.04
C GLY A 373 38.35 3.64 -13.60
N HIS A 374 37.53 4.69 -13.53
CA HIS A 374 37.98 6.07 -13.27
C HIS A 374 37.71 6.52 -11.82
N ILE A 375 36.61 6.07 -11.21
CA ILE A 375 36.25 6.43 -9.83
C ILE A 375 36.52 5.27 -8.86
N ILE A 376 37.37 5.54 -7.86
CA ILE A 376 37.59 4.62 -6.73
C ILE A 376 36.47 4.80 -5.71
N LEU A 377 35.80 3.70 -5.35
CA LEU A 377 34.82 3.65 -4.28
C LEU A 377 35.53 3.69 -2.92
N ASN A 378 35.54 4.87 -2.31
CA ASN A 378 36.10 5.09 -0.97
C ASN A 378 35.31 4.34 0.11
N ARG A 379 36.00 3.83 1.14
CA ARG A 379 35.43 3.01 2.23
C ARG A 379 34.21 3.59 2.96
N ILE A 380 34.07 4.92 3.04
CA ILE A 380 32.88 5.56 3.61
C ILE A 380 32.60 6.85 2.85
N ILE A 381 31.45 6.91 2.19
CA ILE A 381 30.82 8.13 1.66
C ILE A 381 29.88 8.66 2.74
N LYS A 382 29.80 9.98 2.93
CA LYS A 382 28.86 10.64 3.86
C LYS A 382 27.94 11.57 3.07
N ASP A 383 26.77 11.85 3.64
CA ASP A 383 25.79 12.82 3.13
C ASP A 383 26.34 14.26 3.20
#